data_AF-A0A523LF23-F1
#
_entry.id   AF-A0A523LF23-F1
#
_cell.length_a   1.000
_cell.length_b   1.000
_cell.length_c   1.000
_cell.angle_alpha   90.00
_cell.angle_beta   90.00
_cell.angle_gamma   90.00
#
_symmetry.space_group_name_H-M   'P 1'
#
loop_
_entity.id
_entity.type
_entity.pdbx_description
1 polymer ?
#
loop_
_entity_poly.entity_id
_entity_poly.type
_entity_poly.pdbx_seq_one_letter_code
_entity_poly.pdbx_strand_id
1 'polypeptide(L)'
;MPAGTDFSGNWVMREVSPSQRRRIREAIRKTAGVDDEAVFKAKRTAQSRSRSSGSMKGGQVYVFLETGTALKITQTPYALFISFDRSVVEEFRFGESRMVSVGEITAQRVTGWEGTQLVVETLGRNGMKLTERFHLTDGGNTLQRRITLRSKKLEEETIVQVFDRAD
;
A
#
# COMPACT_ATOMS: atom_id res chain seq x y z
N MET A 1 12.30 -18.20 4.19
CA MET A 1 11.23 -17.51 4.93
C MET A 1 11.34 -17.86 6.40
N PRO A 2 10.98 -16.95 7.32
CA PRO A 2 10.95 -17.24 8.74
C PRO A 2 9.91 -18.34 9.09
N ALA A 3 10.12 -19.04 10.20
CA ALA A 3 9.11 -19.95 10.73
C ALA A 3 7.92 -19.16 11.32
N GLY A 4 6.70 -19.70 11.22
CA GLY A 4 5.49 -19.07 11.77
C GLY A 4 4.95 -17.87 10.97
N THR A 5 5.42 -17.67 9.74
CA THR A 5 4.99 -16.55 8.87
C THR A 5 4.22 -17.07 7.65
N ASP A 6 3.09 -17.74 7.85
CA ASP A 6 2.19 -18.11 6.75
C ASP A 6 1.03 -17.11 6.64
N PHE A 7 1.22 -16.12 5.77
CA PHE A 7 0.21 -15.11 5.47
C PHE A 7 -0.90 -15.61 4.53
N SER A 8 -0.79 -16.82 3.99
CA SER A 8 -1.73 -17.34 2.98
C SER A 8 -3.15 -17.41 3.54
N GLY A 9 -4.13 -17.06 2.71
CA GLY A 9 -5.55 -17.16 3.08
C GLY A 9 -6.36 -15.94 2.66
N ASN A 10 -7.62 -15.95 3.10
CA ASN A 10 -8.53 -14.83 2.94
C ASN A 10 -8.53 -14.01 4.23
N TRP A 11 -8.59 -12.69 4.08
CA TRP A 11 -8.50 -11.74 5.19
C TRP A 11 -9.56 -10.66 5.03
N VAL A 12 -10.26 -10.33 6.11
CA VAL A 12 -11.29 -9.28 6.13
C VAL A 12 -10.87 -8.20 7.12
N MET A 13 -10.91 -6.96 6.67
CA MET A 13 -10.50 -5.80 7.45
C MET A 13 -11.48 -5.56 8.60
N ARG A 14 -10.97 -5.46 9.84
CA ARG A 14 -11.74 -4.89 10.96
C ARG A 14 -12.07 -3.45 10.61
N GLU A 15 -13.33 -3.04 10.80
CA GLU A 15 -13.84 -1.73 10.36
C GLU A 15 -12.81 -0.60 10.50
N VAL A 16 -12.53 0.07 9.38
CA VAL A 16 -11.70 1.28 9.39
C VAL A 16 -12.53 2.38 10.02
N SER A 17 -12.08 2.90 11.17
CA SER A 17 -12.79 4.02 11.78
C SER A 17 -12.84 5.19 10.78
N PRO A 18 -13.94 5.98 10.74
CA PRO A 18 -13.99 7.19 9.92
C PRO A 18 -12.81 8.15 10.20
N SER A 19 -12.29 8.14 11.43
CA SER A 19 -11.10 8.91 11.82
C SER A 19 -9.81 8.40 11.17
N GLN A 20 -9.63 7.09 10.95
CA GLN A 20 -8.49 6.55 10.21
C GLN A 20 -8.53 6.97 8.73
N ARG A 21 -9.70 6.95 8.08
CA ARG A 21 -9.83 7.45 6.70
C ARG A 21 -9.48 8.93 6.57
N ARG A 22 -9.80 9.73 7.59
CA ARG A 22 -9.41 11.14 7.66
C ARG A 22 -7.91 11.30 7.86
N ARG A 23 -7.30 10.51 8.76
CA ARG A 23 -5.84 10.49 8.99
C ARG A 23 -5.05 10.08 7.76
N ILE A 24 -5.52 9.10 6.99
CA ILE A 24 -4.90 8.72 5.70
C ILE A 24 -4.90 9.91 4.74
N ARG A 25 -6.04 10.60 4.59
CA ARG A 25 -6.15 11.78 3.73
C ARG A 25 -5.31 12.96 4.23
N GLU A 26 -5.28 13.22 5.54
CA GLU A 26 -4.44 14.25 6.14
C GLU A 26 -2.95 13.92 5.97
N ALA A 27 -2.55 12.67 6.18
CA ALA A 27 -1.19 12.20 5.94
C ALA A 27 -0.81 12.39 4.47
N ILE A 28 -1.71 12.03 3.55
CA ILE A 28 -1.55 12.24 2.10
C ILE A 28 -1.30 13.72 1.78
N ARG A 29 -2.11 14.62 2.35
CA ARG A 29 -2.01 16.07 2.14
C ARG A 29 -0.76 16.69 2.76
N LYS A 30 -0.36 16.26 3.97
CA LYS A 30 0.84 16.75 4.64
C LYS A 30 2.10 16.31 3.92
N THR A 31 2.15 15.03 3.55
CA THR A 31 3.36 14.43 3.00
C THR A 31 3.48 14.61 1.48
N ALA A 32 2.41 15.05 0.80
CA ALA A 32 2.45 15.51 -0.58
C ALA A 32 1.53 16.71 -0.78
N GLY A 33 2.08 17.83 -1.28
CA GLY A 33 1.28 18.95 -1.78
C GLY A 33 0.54 18.62 -3.08
N VAL A 34 -0.38 17.63 -3.05
CA VAL A 34 -1.20 17.20 -4.19
C VAL A 34 -2.61 17.76 -4.07
N ASP A 35 -3.10 18.27 -5.19
CA ASP A 35 -4.50 18.63 -5.42
C ASP A 35 -5.36 17.35 -5.56
N ASP A 36 -6.15 17.05 -4.52
CA ASP A 36 -6.96 15.82 -4.35
C ASP A 36 -7.85 15.52 -5.59
N GLU A 37 -8.27 16.54 -6.35
CA GLU A 37 -9.33 16.40 -7.35
C GLU A 37 -8.99 15.47 -8.52
N ALA A 38 -7.72 15.38 -8.94
CA ALA A 38 -7.31 14.60 -10.11
C ALA A 38 -7.18 13.09 -9.82
N VAL A 39 -6.80 12.72 -8.60
CA VAL A 39 -6.62 11.31 -8.19
C VAL A 39 -7.98 10.65 -7.94
N PHE A 40 -8.94 11.38 -7.36
CA PHE A 40 -10.27 10.86 -7.04
C PHE A 40 -11.28 10.90 -8.21
N LYS A 41 -11.04 11.68 -9.28
CA LYS A 41 -11.94 11.78 -10.46
C LYS A 41 -11.79 10.66 -11.49
N ALA A 42 -10.73 9.83 -11.43
CA ALA A 42 -10.44 8.83 -12.47
C ALA A 42 -11.49 7.70 -12.63
N LYS A 43 -12.56 7.68 -11.84
CA LYS A 43 -13.68 6.71 -11.95
C LYS A 43 -15.05 7.32 -12.25
N ARG A 44 -15.13 8.56 -12.75
CA ARG A 44 -16.42 9.11 -13.22
C ARG A 44 -16.36 9.52 -14.69
N THR A 45 -16.87 8.60 -15.52
CA THR A 45 -17.38 8.80 -16.89
C THR A 45 -16.37 9.17 -17.98
N ALA A 46 -16.22 8.27 -18.95
CA ALA A 46 -15.63 8.53 -20.24
C ALA A 46 -16.49 9.53 -21.03
N GLN A 47 -15.96 10.74 -21.29
CA GLN A 47 -16.18 11.47 -22.54
C GLN A 47 -15.21 12.65 -22.67
N SER A 48 -14.39 12.60 -23.72
CA SER A 48 -13.70 13.68 -24.45
C SER A 48 -13.46 15.03 -23.75
N ARG A 49 -12.17 15.38 -23.56
CA ARG A 49 -11.54 16.59 -24.12
C ARG A 49 -10.05 16.63 -23.80
N SER A 50 -9.24 16.75 -24.85
CA SER A 50 -7.80 17.03 -24.80
C SER A 50 -7.55 18.42 -24.23
N ARG A 51 -7.01 18.52 -23.00
CA ARG A 51 -6.35 19.75 -22.50
C ARG A 51 -5.23 19.44 -21.50
N SER A 52 -4.04 19.92 -21.88
CA SER A 52 -2.82 20.18 -21.10
C SER A 52 -2.31 19.10 -20.14
N SER A 53 -1.09 18.66 -20.44
CA SER A 53 -0.14 17.96 -19.58
C SER A 53 0.22 18.75 -18.30
N GLY A 54 -0.77 18.93 -17.44
CA GLY A 54 -0.61 19.41 -16.07
C GLY A 54 0.14 18.36 -15.26
N SER A 55 1.45 18.53 -15.17
CA SER A 55 2.38 17.78 -14.33
C SER A 55 1.71 17.29 -13.04
N MET A 56 1.49 15.96 -12.93
CA MET A 56 1.11 15.26 -11.69
C MET A 56 2.22 15.43 -10.64
N LYS A 57 2.31 16.62 -10.05
CA LYS A 57 3.31 16.98 -9.03
C LYS A 57 2.77 16.63 -7.65
N GLY A 58 2.80 15.35 -7.32
CA GLY A 58 2.96 14.91 -5.93
C GLY A 58 2.49 13.49 -5.62
N GLY A 59 2.95 13.00 -4.47
CA GLY A 59 2.70 11.71 -3.80
C GLY A 59 2.24 10.51 -4.63
N GLN A 60 2.95 10.12 -5.67
CA GLN A 60 2.50 9.01 -6.52
C GLN A 60 2.44 7.64 -5.82
N VAL A 61 3.15 7.46 -4.69
CA VAL A 61 3.11 6.20 -3.94
C VAL A 61 1.77 5.95 -3.23
N TYR A 62 0.85 6.92 -3.18
CA TYR A 62 -0.45 6.71 -2.55
C TYR A 62 -1.37 5.74 -3.30
N VAL A 63 -1.10 5.46 -4.57
CA VAL A 63 -1.82 4.41 -5.30
C VAL A 63 -1.64 3.03 -4.63
N PHE A 64 -0.55 2.86 -3.86
CA PHE A 64 -0.31 1.68 -3.02
C PHE A 64 -1.03 1.72 -1.66
N LEU A 65 -1.65 2.85 -1.29
CA LEU A 65 -2.44 3.00 -0.06
C LEU A 65 -3.91 2.62 -0.22
N GLU A 66 -4.45 2.66 -1.43
CA GLU A 66 -5.86 2.32 -1.62
C GLU A 66 -6.10 0.86 -1.23
N THR A 67 -6.96 0.65 -0.23
CA THR A 67 -7.13 -0.65 0.40
C THR A 67 -8.50 -1.21 0.12
N GLY A 68 -8.51 -2.50 -0.21
CA GLY A 68 -9.70 -3.31 -0.12
C GLY A 68 -10.11 -3.58 1.32
N THR A 69 -11.39 -3.83 1.50
CA THR A 69 -11.97 -4.36 2.74
C THR A 69 -11.68 -5.85 2.92
N ALA A 70 -11.31 -6.54 1.84
CA ALA A 70 -10.84 -7.91 1.87
C ALA A 70 -9.53 -8.07 1.09
N LEU A 71 -8.72 -9.04 1.51
CA LEU A 71 -7.49 -9.47 0.86
C LEU A 71 -7.52 -10.98 0.64
N LYS A 72 -6.96 -11.42 -0.48
CA LYS A 72 -6.52 -12.80 -0.68
C LYS A 72 -5.01 -12.80 -0.83
N ILE A 73 -4.33 -13.56 0.02
CA ILE A 73 -2.88 -13.69 0.00
C ILE A 73 -2.51 -15.10 -0.45
N THR A 74 -1.65 -15.17 -1.46
CA THR A 74 -0.95 -16.39 -1.85
C THR A 74 0.52 -16.21 -1.51
N GLN A 75 1.06 -17.07 -0.64
CA GLN A 75 2.47 -17.06 -0.30
C GLN A 75 3.20 -18.21 -0.98
N THR A 76 4.38 -17.93 -1.50
CA THR A 76 5.31 -18.91 -2.05
C THR A 76 6.64 -18.82 -1.30
N PRO A 77 7.59 -19.76 -1.50
CA PRO A 77 8.92 -19.66 -0.90
C PRO A 77 9.70 -18.38 -1.25
N TYR A 78 9.36 -17.72 -2.37
CA TYR A 78 10.14 -16.62 -2.96
C TYR A 78 9.38 -15.29 -3.07
N ALA A 79 8.05 -15.32 -2.96
CA ALA A 79 7.23 -14.15 -3.15
C ALA A 79 5.90 -14.25 -2.41
N LEU A 80 5.29 -13.08 -2.18
CA LEU A 80 3.94 -12.95 -1.65
C LEU A 80 3.08 -12.16 -2.65
N PHE A 81 1.92 -12.72 -2.97
CA PHE A 81 0.95 -12.12 -3.88
C PHE A 81 -0.27 -11.68 -3.08
N ILE A 82 -0.60 -10.40 -3.10
CA ILE A 82 -1.79 -9.85 -2.43
C ILE A 82 -2.77 -9.37 -3.50
N SER A 83 -3.90 -10.07 -3.60
CA SER A 83 -5.07 -9.53 -4.26
C SER A 83 -5.88 -8.77 -3.22
N PHE A 84 -5.97 -7.46 -3.37
CA PHE A 84 -7.01 -6.70 -2.69
C PHE A 84 -8.34 -7.00 -3.41
N ASP A 85 -9.50 -6.66 -2.84
CA ASP A 85 -10.82 -6.69 -3.53
C ASP A 85 -10.91 -5.74 -4.78
N ARG A 86 -9.76 -5.27 -5.25
CA ARG A 86 -9.49 -4.45 -6.42
C ARG A 86 -9.02 -5.36 -7.56
N SER A 87 -9.16 -4.93 -8.81
CA SER A 87 -8.66 -5.66 -10.00
C SER A 87 -7.12 -5.71 -10.12
N VAL A 88 -6.37 -5.47 -9.04
CA VAL A 88 -4.90 -5.39 -9.05
C VAL A 88 -4.34 -6.37 -8.03
N VAL A 89 -3.47 -7.26 -8.49
CA VAL A 89 -2.66 -8.16 -7.65
C VAL A 89 -1.28 -7.53 -7.48
N GLU A 90 -0.85 -7.32 -6.25
CA GLU A 90 0.50 -6.87 -5.94
C GLU A 90 1.43 -8.05 -5.67
N GLU A 91 2.60 -8.05 -6.31
CA GLU A 91 3.65 -9.06 -6.14
C GLU A 91 4.84 -8.46 -5.37
N PHE A 92 5.19 -9.12 -4.27
CA PHE A 92 6.31 -8.80 -3.37
C PHE A 92 7.33 -9.94 -3.38
N ARG A 93 8.42 -9.79 -4.15
CA ARG A 93 9.50 -10.78 -4.26
C ARG A 93 10.54 -10.59 -3.16
N PHE A 94 10.84 -11.63 -2.41
CA PHE A 94 11.72 -11.54 -1.25
C PHE A 94 13.18 -11.33 -1.66
N GLY A 95 13.84 -10.34 -1.05
CA GLY A 95 15.24 -10.01 -1.32
C GLY A 95 15.47 -9.23 -2.61
N GLU A 96 14.40 -8.86 -3.34
CA GLU A 96 14.53 -8.15 -4.60
C GLU A 96 14.32 -6.63 -4.41
N SER A 97 15.15 -5.85 -5.11
CA SER A 97 14.95 -4.42 -5.36
C SER A 97 14.62 -4.25 -6.83
N ARG A 98 13.42 -3.76 -7.15
CA ARG A 98 12.97 -3.59 -8.54
C ARG A 98 12.19 -2.30 -8.76
N MET A 99 12.12 -1.88 -10.01
CA MET A 99 11.14 -0.88 -10.42
C MET A 99 9.78 -1.54 -10.59
N VAL A 100 8.76 -0.99 -9.93
CA VAL A 100 7.36 -1.39 -10.09
C VAL A 100 6.59 -0.27 -10.75
N SER A 101 5.64 -0.65 -11.61
CA SER A 101 4.73 0.30 -12.25
C SER A 101 3.28 -0.06 -11.97
N VAL A 102 2.48 0.94 -11.58
CA VAL A 102 1.02 0.82 -11.44
C VAL A 102 0.39 1.99 -12.18
N GLY A 103 -0.29 1.70 -13.29
CA GLY A 103 -0.71 2.73 -14.23
C GLY A 103 0.49 3.51 -14.77
N GLU A 104 0.44 4.85 -14.67
CA GLU A 104 1.52 5.75 -15.11
C GLU A 104 2.61 5.98 -14.04
N ILE A 105 2.45 5.38 -12.85
CA ILE A 105 3.34 5.60 -11.72
C ILE A 105 4.44 4.55 -11.73
N THR A 106 5.69 4.99 -11.56
CA THR A 106 6.85 4.11 -11.44
C THR A 106 7.59 4.42 -10.13
N ALA A 107 7.86 3.39 -9.33
CA ALA A 107 8.54 3.50 -8.05
C ALA A 107 9.59 2.40 -7.87
N GLN A 108 10.64 2.67 -7.10
CA GLN A 108 11.57 1.63 -6.67
C GLN A 108 10.97 0.94 -5.45
N ARG A 109 10.90 -0.40 -5.47
CA ARG A 109 10.38 -1.20 -4.38
C ARG A 109 11.41 -2.24 -3.94
N VAL A 110 11.60 -2.35 -2.64
CA VAL A 110 12.39 -3.39 -1.97
C VAL A 110 11.46 -4.19 -1.09
N THR A 111 11.63 -5.51 -1.05
CA THR A 111 10.85 -6.39 -0.18
C THR A 111 11.79 -7.36 0.53
N GLY A 112 11.60 -7.54 1.83
CA GLY A 112 12.41 -8.45 2.63
C GLY A 112 11.74 -8.81 3.95
N TRP A 113 12.46 -9.57 4.77
CA TRP A 113 12.00 -9.98 6.09
C TRP A 113 12.81 -9.26 7.18
N GLU A 114 12.12 -8.79 8.21
CA GLU A 114 12.69 -8.28 9.45
C GLU A 114 12.09 -9.10 10.60
N GLY A 115 12.85 -10.09 11.10
CA GLY A 115 12.31 -11.10 12.01
C GLY A 115 11.15 -11.86 11.37
N THR A 116 9.96 -11.82 11.98
CA THR A 116 8.73 -12.45 11.46
C THR A 116 7.83 -11.47 10.68
N GLN A 117 8.34 -10.26 10.38
CA GLN A 117 7.60 -9.25 9.64
C GLN A 117 8.07 -9.21 8.19
N LEU A 118 7.12 -9.17 7.25
CA LEU A 118 7.43 -8.82 5.87
C LEU A 118 7.49 -7.30 5.79
N VAL A 119 8.61 -6.77 5.31
CA VAL A 119 8.85 -5.34 5.12
C VAL A 119 8.89 -5.04 3.63
N VAL A 120 8.07 -4.09 3.21
CA VAL A 120 8.04 -3.56 1.85
C VAL A 120 8.36 -2.08 1.90
N GLU A 121 9.38 -1.65 1.19
CA GLU A 121 9.73 -0.23 1.08
C GLU A 121 9.57 0.21 -0.36
N THR A 122 8.77 1.26 -0.57
CA THR A 122 8.52 1.84 -1.89
C THR A 122 8.97 3.31 -1.89
N LEU A 123 9.91 3.65 -2.78
CA LEU A 123 10.44 5.00 -2.98
C LEU A 123 9.89 5.57 -4.30
N GLY A 124 9.11 6.64 -4.19
CA GLY A 124 8.61 7.38 -5.36
C GLY A 124 9.64 8.38 -5.90
N ARG A 125 9.49 8.77 -7.18
CA ARG A 125 10.37 9.74 -7.87
C ARG A 125 10.50 11.09 -7.17
N ASN A 126 9.49 11.46 -6.40
CA ASN A 126 9.42 12.71 -5.67
C ASN A 126 10.01 12.62 -4.25
N GLY A 127 10.78 11.57 -3.93
CA GLY A 127 11.49 11.39 -2.65
C GLY A 127 10.59 11.01 -1.47
N MET A 128 9.33 10.65 -1.76
CA MET A 128 8.43 10.08 -0.79
C MET A 128 8.75 8.60 -0.58
N LYS A 129 8.85 8.17 0.68
CA LYS A 129 9.02 6.77 1.04
C LYS A 129 7.75 6.26 1.71
N LEU A 130 7.30 5.09 1.26
CA LEU A 130 6.23 4.32 1.87
C LEU A 130 6.84 3.03 2.40
N THR A 131 6.65 2.72 3.68
CA THR A 131 7.09 1.48 4.29
C THR A 131 5.88 0.72 4.83
N GLU A 132 5.68 -0.50 4.34
CA GLU A 132 4.65 -1.42 4.82
C GLU A 132 5.31 -2.53 5.63
N ARG A 133 4.69 -2.87 6.77
CA ARG A 133 5.06 -4.01 7.58
C ARG A 133 3.84 -4.90 7.77
N PHE A 134 3.95 -6.15 7.37
CA PHE A 134 2.95 -7.19 7.57
C PHE A 134 3.41 -8.11 8.70
N HIS A 135 2.53 -8.38 9.65
CA HIS A 135 2.83 -9.24 10.79
C HIS A 135 1.59 -10.03 11.19
N LEU A 136 1.78 -11.31 11.52
CA LEU A 136 0.74 -12.16 12.09
C LEU A 136 0.72 -12.01 13.60
N THR A 137 -0.46 -11.76 14.16
CA THR A 137 -0.74 -11.77 15.60
C THR A 137 -1.78 -12.85 15.92
N ASP A 138 -2.08 -13.04 17.20
CA ASP A 138 -3.16 -13.92 17.68
C ASP A 138 -3.06 -15.35 17.12
N GLY A 139 -1.84 -15.91 17.11
CA GLY A 139 -1.55 -17.26 16.62
C GLY A 139 -1.70 -17.44 15.11
N GLY A 140 -1.70 -16.34 14.32
CA GLY A 140 -1.89 -16.39 12.87
C GLY A 140 -3.32 -16.12 12.41
N ASN A 141 -4.23 -15.79 13.34
CA ASN A 141 -5.62 -15.45 13.05
C ASN A 141 -5.83 -13.98 12.71
N THR A 142 -4.83 -13.13 12.99
CA THR A 142 -4.91 -11.70 12.70
C THR A 142 -3.69 -11.25 11.92
N LEU A 143 -3.94 -10.51 10.84
CA LEU A 143 -2.92 -9.88 10.03
C LEU A 143 -2.93 -8.38 10.32
N GLN A 144 -1.80 -7.87 10.82
CA GLN A 144 -1.58 -6.45 10.98
C GLN A 144 -0.74 -5.92 9.82
N ARG A 145 -1.25 -4.90 9.12
CA ARG A 145 -0.50 -4.10 8.14
C ARG A 145 -0.26 -2.72 8.72
N ARG A 146 0.99 -2.38 9.01
CA ARG A 146 1.41 -1.03 9.42
C ARG A 146 2.03 -0.34 8.21
N ILE A 147 1.49 0.82 7.84
CA ILE A 147 1.97 1.62 6.72
C ILE A 147 2.51 2.94 7.27
N THR A 148 3.75 3.27 6.94
CA THR A 148 4.40 4.52 7.32
C THR A 148 4.74 5.32 6.08
N LEU A 149 4.25 6.54 6.02
CA LEU A 149 4.52 7.49 4.95
C LEU A 149 5.54 8.49 5.46
N ARG A 150 6.64 8.66 4.74
CA ARG A 150 7.68 9.62 5.06
C ARG A 150 7.86 10.61 3.92
N SER A 151 7.69 11.90 4.24
CA SER A 151 7.90 12.99 3.29
C SER A 151 9.39 13.29 3.09
N LYS A 152 9.71 14.11 2.08
CA LYS A 152 11.06 14.66 1.89
C LYS A 152 11.58 15.47 3.08
N LYS A 153 10.67 16.07 3.87
CA LYS A 153 11.00 16.84 5.07
C LYS A 153 11.13 15.95 6.32
N LEU A 154 11.13 14.63 6.14
CA LEU A 154 11.19 13.63 7.21
C LEU A 154 9.98 13.63 8.15
N GLU A 155 8.87 14.25 7.72
CA GLU A 155 7.59 14.10 8.42
C GLU A 155 7.06 12.69 8.20
N GLU A 156 6.66 12.03 9.28
CA GLU A 156 6.15 10.67 9.26
C GLU A 156 4.70 10.60 9.73
N GLU A 157 3.91 9.78 9.03
CA GLU A 157 2.55 9.45 9.42
C GLU A 157 2.36 7.93 9.32
N THR A 158 1.74 7.34 10.34
CA THR A 158 1.53 5.89 10.42
C THR A 158 0.05 5.54 10.45
N ILE A 159 -0.29 4.57 9.61
CA ILE A 159 -1.61 3.95 9.50
C ILE A 159 -1.47 2.49 9.90
N VAL A 160 -2.41 1.99 10.71
CA VAL A 160 -2.46 0.57 11.09
C VAL A 160 -3.79 0.00 10.63
N GLN A 161 -3.72 -1.09 9.90
CA GLN A 161 -4.86 -1.87 9.46
C GLN A 161 -4.76 -3.25 10.08
N VAL A 162 -5.90 -3.76 10.52
CA VAL A 162 -6.02 -5.06 11.15
C VAL A 162 -7.03 -5.86 10.36
N PHE A 163 -6.67 -7.09 10.01
CA PHE A 163 -7.52 -8.00 9.28
C PHE A 163 -7.66 -9.29 10.06
N ASP A 164 -8.88 -9.81 10.10
CA ASP A 164 -9.17 -11.14 10.61
C ASP A 164 -9.12 -12.16 9.49
N ARG A 165 -8.58 -13.34 9.79
CA ARG A 165 -8.61 -14.46 8.86
C ARG A 165 -10.07 -14.83 8.60
N ALA A 166 -10.43 -14.94 7.33
CA ALA A 166 -11.72 -15.44 6.90
C ALA A 166 -11.55 -16.88 6.39
N ASP A 167 -12.49 -17.73 6.79
CA ASP A 167 -12.58 -19.13 6.35
C ASP A 167 -12.90 -19.23 4.84
#